data_AF-W9S765-F1
#
_entry.id   AF-W9S765-F1
#
_cell.length_a   1.000
_cell.length_b   1.000
_cell.length_c   1.000
_cell.angle_alpha   90.00
_cell.angle_beta   90.00
_cell.angle_gamma   90.00
#
_symmetry.space_group_name_H-M   'P 1'
#
loop_
_entity.id
_entity.type
_entity.pdbx_description
1 polymer ?
#
loop_
_entity_poly.entity_id
_entity_poly.type
_entity_poly.pdbx_seq_one_letter_code
_entity_poly.pdbx_strand_id
1 'polypeptide(L)'
;MEKADSSRRASKNQPNPLPVLAILAKDVGELALKEKRMFSPILKRWHPLAAGVAVATLHVCYGNEIKQFIAGITELTPDAVQVLRAAEKLEKDLVQIAVEDSVDSDDGGKAIIREMPPFEAEAAIANLVKMWIKTRVDRLKEWVDRNLQQEVWIPIENEGYAPSAVEVLRIFDETLDAYFQLPIPMHPAVLPDLIAGLDRCLQYYITKAKSGCGARNTFIPTLPGLTRCTIGSKFQGFGKKKEKSPIPPKRNSQVGTVNGDNAFGVQQLCVRINTLQRIRGELEVLEKRIITHLRNSESAHVEDFSNGLEKKFELSPPACVEGIQQLCETVAYKIVFHDLSNVLWDDLYVGELSSSRIDPFIEELEKNLLIISNTVHERVRTRIITDIMRASFDGFLLVLLAGGPARAFSRQHSQIIEDDFKALKDLFWANGDGLPSELIDKFSTTVRSVLPLFRADTESLIERFRRATLETYGSSARSKLPLPPTTGQWSPTEPNTILRVLCSRNDEAASKFLKKTFNLPKKL
;
A
#
# COMPACT_ATOMS: atom_id res chain seq x y z
N MET A 1 -57.97 5.07 -26.04
CA MET A 1 -56.78 5.87 -26.40
C MET A 1 -56.66 7.14 -25.57
N GLU A 2 -57.73 7.93 -25.34
CA GLU A 2 -57.66 9.17 -24.53
C GLU A 2 -57.04 9.04 -23.14
N LYS A 3 -57.33 7.97 -22.37
CA LYS A 3 -56.77 7.79 -21.02
C LYS A 3 -55.25 7.57 -21.03
N ALA A 4 -54.73 6.82 -22.00
CA ALA A 4 -53.29 6.56 -22.16
C ALA A 4 -52.54 7.81 -22.67
N ASP A 5 -53.16 8.59 -23.56
CA ASP A 5 -52.61 9.89 -23.97
C ASP A 5 -52.64 10.92 -22.82
N SER A 6 -53.67 10.87 -21.97
CA SER A 6 -53.77 11.69 -20.77
C SER A 6 -52.74 11.31 -19.70
N SER A 7 -52.51 10.02 -19.44
CA SER A 7 -51.49 9.55 -18.47
C SER A 7 -50.08 9.91 -18.95
N ARG A 8 -49.81 9.76 -20.25
CA ARG A 8 -48.56 10.18 -20.89
C ARG A 8 -48.32 11.70 -20.81
N ARG A 9 -49.35 12.51 -21.08
CA ARG A 9 -49.27 13.99 -20.99
C ARG A 9 -49.11 14.46 -19.54
N ALA A 10 -49.79 13.81 -18.59
CA ALA A 10 -49.71 14.13 -17.17
C ALA A 10 -48.31 13.84 -16.61
N SER A 11 -47.69 12.71 -17.00
CA SER A 11 -46.33 12.37 -16.55
C SER A 11 -45.27 13.29 -17.14
N LYS A 12 -45.41 13.72 -18.41
CA LYS A 12 -44.51 14.70 -19.04
C LYS A 12 -44.42 16.05 -18.31
N ASN A 13 -45.44 16.42 -17.54
CA ASN A 13 -45.50 17.69 -16.82
C ASN A 13 -45.01 17.59 -15.36
N GLN A 14 -44.52 16.43 -14.92
CA GLN A 14 -43.98 16.23 -13.57
C GLN A 14 -42.44 16.33 -13.56
N PRO A 15 -41.83 16.79 -12.44
CA PRO A 15 -40.41 16.65 -12.23
C PRO A 15 -40.09 15.15 -12.09
N ASN A 16 -39.33 14.59 -13.04
CA ASN A 16 -39.08 13.16 -13.30
C ASN A 16 -40.25 12.43 -14.02
N PRO A 17 -40.40 12.63 -15.34
CA PRO A 17 -41.40 11.91 -16.12
C PRO A 17 -41.08 10.40 -16.13
N LEU A 18 -42.10 9.58 -15.88
CA LEU A 18 -41.95 8.13 -15.93
C LEU A 18 -41.73 7.69 -17.38
N PRO A 19 -40.86 6.70 -17.62
CA PRO A 19 -40.68 6.11 -18.94
C PRO A 19 -42.01 5.56 -19.48
N VAL A 20 -42.22 5.67 -20.79
CA VAL A 20 -43.50 5.29 -21.44
C VAL A 20 -43.88 3.83 -21.17
N LEU A 21 -42.91 2.91 -21.17
CA LEU A 21 -43.18 1.50 -20.86
C LEU A 21 -43.53 1.27 -19.38
N ALA A 22 -42.98 2.07 -18.45
CA ALA A 22 -43.38 2.00 -17.05
C ALA A 22 -44.83 2.49 -16.84
N ILE A 23 -45.23 3.54 -17.58
CA ILE A 23 -46.63 4.01 -17.60
C ILE A 23 -47.53 2.93 -18.20
N LEU A 24 -47.13 2.33 -19.32
CA LEU A 24 -47.87 1.24 -19.94
C LEU A 24 -48.05 0.06 -18.98
N ALA A 25 -47.00 -0.33 -18.25
CA ALA A 25 -47.08 -1.40 -17.26
C ALA A 25 -48.15 -1.11 -16.20
N LYS A 26 -48.17 0.12 -15.68
CA LYS A 26 -49.18 0.57 -14.72
C LYS A 26 -50.59 0.53 -15.31
N ASP A 27 -50.78 1.06 -16.52
CA ASP A 27 -52.08 1.11 -17.19
C ASP A 27 -52.60 -0.32 -17.49
N VAL A 28 -51.72 -1.26 -17.84
CA VAL A 28 -52.05 -2.68 -18.02
C VAL A 28 -52.46 -3.33 -16.69
N GLY A 29 -51.76 -3.03 -15.59
CA GLY A 29 -52.13 -3.50 -14.26
C GLY A 29 -53.51 -2.97 -13.80
N GLU A 30 -53.79 -1.68 -14.04
CA GLU A 30 -55.11 -1.10 -13.77
C GLU A 30 -56.21 -1.77 -14.61
N LEU A 31 -55.91 -2.07 -15.88
CA LEU A 31 -56.84 -2.77 -16.77
C LEU A 31 -57.13 -4.19 -16.29
N ALA A 32 -56.10 -4.94 -15.87
CA ALA A 32 -56.25 -6.28 -15.32
C ALA A 32 -57.12 -6.29 -14.05
N LEU A 33 -56.90 -5.35 -13.13
CA LEU A 33 -57.73 -5.22 -11.93
C LEU A 33 -59.18 -4.88 -12.25
N LYS A 34 -59.40 -4.01 -13.24
CA LYS A 34 -60.74 -3.63 -13.69
C LYS A 34 -61.45 -4.81 -14.37
N GLU A 35 -60.75 -5.57 -15.20
CA GLU A 35 -61.27 -6.79 -15.83
C GLU A 35 -61.70 -7.80 -14.78
N LYS A 36 -60.79 -8.12 -13.84
CA LYS A 36 -61.02 -9.06 -12.74
C LYS A 36 -62.28 -8.74 -11.94
N ARG A 37 -62.48 -7.45 -11.64
CA ARG A 37 -63.57 -6.99 -10.78
C ARG A 37 -64.91 -6.92 -11.50
N MET A 38 -64.93 -6.53 -12.77
CA MET A 38 -66.18 -6.20 -13.47
C MET A 38 -66.65 -7.30 -14.41
N PHE A 39 -65.74 -7.93 -15.16
CA PHE A 39 -66.10 -8.80 -16.27
C PHE A 39 -65.94 -10.27 -15.92
N SER A 40 -64.85 -10.68 -15.26
CA SER A 40 -64.61 -12.08 -14.94
C SER A 40 -65.75 -12.73 -14.14
N PRO A 41 -66.41 -12.08 -13.14
CA PRO A 41 -67.52 -12.69 -12.42
C PRO A 41 -68.72 -13.06 -13.31
N ILE A 42 -68.92 -12.31 -14.40
CA ILE A 42 -69.99 -12.58 -15.38
C ILE A 42 -69.54 -13.72 -16.32
N LEU A 43 -68.29 -13.66 -16.77
CA LEU A 43 -67.72 -14.61 -17.73
C LEU A 43 -67.40 -15.98 -17.12
N LYS A 44 -67.29 -16.09 -15.79
CA LYS A 44 -67.08 -17.37 -15.08
C LYS A 44 -68.14 -18.43 -15.36
N ARG A 45 -69.34 -18.02 -15.77
CA ARG A 45 -70.40 -18.95 -16.21
C ARG A 45 -70.06 -19.70 -17.50
N TRP A 46 -69.15 -19.15 -18.30
CA TRP A 46 -68.75 -19.66 -19.61
C TRP A 46 -67.34 -20.24 -19.60
N HIS A 47 -66.43 -19.65 -18.81
CA HIS A 47 -65.08 -20.14 -18.64
C HIS A 47 -64.66 -20.05 -17.17
N PRO A 48 -64.33 -21.16 -16.48
CA PRO A 48 -64.05 -21.15 -15.05
C PRO A 48 -62.86 -20.27 -14.66
N LEU A 49 -61.89 -20.11 -15.57
CA LEU A 49 -60.68 -19.28 -15.40
C LEU A 49 -60.72 -17.96 -16.20
N ALA A 50 -61.88 -17.29 -16.23
CA ALA A 50 -62.07 -16.10 -17.07
C ALA A 50 -61.04 -14.98 -16.80
N ALA A 51 -60.69 -14.71 -15.54
CA ALA A 51 -59.69 -13.70 -15.21
C ALA A 51 -58.29 -14.16 -15.60
N GLY A 52 -57.97 -15.44 -15.37
CA GLY A 52 -56.71 -16.07 -15.76
C GLY A 52 -56.41 -15.92 -17.25
N VAL A 53 -57.40 -16.17 -18.11
CA VAL A 53 -57.27 -16.00 -19.57
C VAL A 53 -57.04 -14.53 -19.95
N ALA A 54 -57.76 -13.60 -19.31
CA ALA A 54 -57.60 -12.18 -19.57
C ALA A 54 -56.21 -11.67 -19.19
N VAL A 55 -55.71 -12.01 -17.99
CA VAL A 55 -54.38 -11.58 -17.55
C VAL A 55 -53.26 -12.26 -18.31
N ALA A 56 -53.42 -13.51 -18.76
CA ALA A 56 -52.46 -14.16 -19.65
C ALA A 56 -52.35 -13.42 -21.00
N THR A 57 -53.48 -12.95 -21.55
CA THR A 57 -53.49 -12.14 -22.78
C THR A 57 -52.76 -10.81 -22.57
N LEU A 58 -53.09 -10.09 -21.49
CA LEU A 58 -52.45 -8.82 -21.15
C LEU A 58 -50.93 -8.99 -20.91
N HIS A 59 -50.55 -10.07 -20.25
CA HIS A 59 -49.17 -10.45 -20.00
C HIS A 59 -48.41 -10.66 -21.32
N VAL A 60 -48.95 -11.43 -22.26
CA VAL A 60 -48.30 -11.63 -23.58
C VAL A 60 -48.16 -10.31 -24.35
N CYS A 61 -49.19 -9.46 -24.35
CA CYS A 61 -49.14 -8.17 -25.03
C CYS A 61 -48.04 -7.25 -24.50
N TYR A 62 -47.97 -7.06 -23.18
CA TYR A 62 -46.90 -6.26 -22.57
C TYR A 62 -45.53 -6.96 -22.68
N GLY A 63 -45.52 -8.30 -22.55
CA GLY A 63 -44.35 -9.16 -22.67
C GLY A 63 -43.58 -8.97 -23.98
N ASN A 64 -44.29 -8.77 -25.10
CA ASN A 64 -43.66 -8.50 -26.39
C ASN A 64 -42.91 -7.16 -26.41
N GLU A 65 -43.51 -6.11 -25.84
CA GLU A 65 -42.91 -4.77 -25.77
C GLU A 65 -41.69 -4.75 -24.83
N ILE A 66 -41.80 -5.36 -23.65
CA ILE A 66 -40.69 -5.38 -22.69
C ILE A 66 -39.52 -6.24 -23.18
N LYS A 67 -39.77 -7.33 -23.90
CA LYS A 67 -38.71 -8.15 -24.52
C LYS A 67 -37.93 -7.35 -25.57
N GLN A 68 -38.61 -6.58 -26.42
CA GLN A 68 -37.95 -5.69 -27.38
C GLN A 68 -37.14 -4.61 -26.67
N PHE A 69 -37.67 -4.04 -25.59
CA PHE A 69 -36.96 -3.08 -24.77
C PHE A 69 -35.67 -3.69 -24.18
N ILE A 70 -35.77 -4.83 -23.49
CA ILE A 70 -34.62 -5.52 -22.89
C ILE A 70 -33.52 -5.80 -23.94
N ALA A 71 -33.90 -6.26 -25.13
CA ALA A 71 -32.96 -6.54 -26.21
C ALA A 71 -32.23 -5.28 -26.73
N GLY A 72 -32.82 -4.10 -26.56
CA GLY A 72 -32.27 -2.81 -27.02
C GLY A 72 -31.47 -2.03 -25.98
N ILE A 73 -31.49 -2.42 -24.69
CA ILE A 73 -30.77 -1.69 -23.63
C ILE A 73 -29.30 -2.11 -23.61
N THR A 74 -28.40 -1.12 -23.74
CA THR A 74 -26.95 -1.34 -23.65
C THR A 74 -26.33 -0.80 -22.37
N GLU A 75 -27.01 0.13 -21.68
CA GLU A 75 -26.48 0.82 -20.51
C GLU A 75 -27.49 0.86 -19.36
N LEU A 76 -26.98 0.80 -18.13
CA LEU A 76 -27.78 0.96 -16.93
C LEU A 76 -28.10 2.44 -16.70
N THR A 77 -29.36 2.82 -16.90
CA THR A 77 -29.88 4.16 -16.63
C THR A 77 -31.03 4.10 -15.61
N PRO A 78 -31.32 5.19 -14.87
CA PRO A 78 -32.47 5.24 -13.96
C PRO A 78 -33.79 4.86 -14.65
N ASP A 79 -34.01 5.38 -15.86
CA ASP A 79 -35.21 5.09 -16.67
C ASP A 79 -35.32 3.61 -17.03
N ALA A 80 -34.22 3.00 -17.48
CA ALA A 80 -34.20 1.56 -17.80
C ALA A 80 -34.55 0.71 -16.58
N VAL A 81 -33.96 1.02 -15.42
CA VAL A 81 -34.25 0.28 -14.18
C VAL A 81 -35.69 0.50 -13.72
N GLN A 82 -36.24 1.72 -13.86
CA GLN A 82 -37.64 1.99 -13.55
C GLN A 82 -38.60 1.19 -14.44
N VAL A 83 -38.34 1.09 -15.74
CA VAL A 83 -39.14 0.25 -16.66
C VAL A 83 -39.09 -1.21 -16.23
N LEU A 84 -37.91 -1.73 -15.93
CA LEU A 84 -37.74 -3.13 -15.54
C LEU A 84 -38.41 -3.44 -14.19
N ARG A 85 -38.32 -2.53 -13.20
CA ARG A 85 -39.05 -2.66 -11.92
C ARG A 85 -40.56 -2.62 -12.12
N ALA A 86 -41.06 -1.75 -13.00
CA ALA A 86 -42.48 -1.68 -13.32
C ALA A 86 -42.97 -2.96 -14.02
N ALA A 87 -42.15 -3.52 -14.92
CA ALA A 87 -42.42 -4.81 -15.57
C ALA A 87 -42.45 -5.97 -14.58
N GLU A 88 -41.47 -6.06 -13.68
CA GLU A 88 -41.39 -7.09 -12.64
C GLU A 88 -42.60 -7.03 -11.70
N LYS A 89 -43.00 -5.82 -11.29
CA LYS A 89 -44.21 -5.63 -10.49
C LYS A 89 -45.46 -6.07 -11.24
N LEU A 90 -45.61 -5.64 -12.50
CA LEU A 90 -46.76 -6.02 -13.31
C LEU A 90 -46.85 -7.55 -13.46
N GLU A 91 -45.73 -8.22 -13.74
CA GLU A 91 -45.69 -9.67 -13.84
C GLU A 91 -46.23 -10.34 -12.57
N LYS A 92 -45.71 -9.94 -11.39
CA LYS A 92 -46.17 -10.46 -10.10
C LYS A 92 -47.67 -10.23 -9.89
N ASP A 93 -48.16 -9.03 -10.21
CA ASP A 93 -49.57 -8.68 -10.07
C ASP A 93 -50.47 -9.53 -11.00
N LEU A 94 -50.06 -9.75 -12.27
CA LEU A 94 -50.82 -10.56 -13.22
C LEU A 94 -50.79 -12.05 -12.86
N VAL A 95 -49.62 -12.57 -12.46
CA VAL A 95 -49.47 -13.96 -12.01
C VAL A 95 -50.32 -14.21 -10.77
N GLN A 96 -50.34 -13.29 -9.81
CA GLN A 96 -51.19 -13.39 -8.62
C GLN A 96 -52.68 -13.48 -8.98
N ILE A 97 -53.14 -12.66 -9.94
CA ILE A 97 -54.53 -12.74 -10.43
C ILE A 97 -54.83 -14.11 -11.05
N ALA A 98 -53.92 -14.64 -11.88
CA ALA A 98 -54.08 -15.94 -12.51
C ALA A 98 -54.14 -17.08 -11.48
N VAL A 99 -53.26 -17.06 -10.48
CA VAL A 99 -53.25 -18.04 -9.38
C VAL A 99 -54.54 -17.98 -8.59
N GLU A 100 -54.97 -16.80 -8.16
CA GLU A 100 -56.23 -16.63 -7.40
C GLU A 100 -57.47 -17.09 -8.18
N ASP A 101 -57.49 -16.93 -9.50
CA ASP A 101 -58.61 -17.39 -10.33
C ASP A 101 -58.67 -18.92 -10.47
N SER A 102 -57.54 -19.60 -10.21
CA SER A 102 -57.34 -21.03 -10.43
C SER A 102 -57.44 -21.91 -9.18
N VAL A 103 -57.80 -21.32 -8.02
CA VAL A 103 -57.86 -22.03 -6.72
C VAL A 103 -58.77 -23.28 -6.78
N ASP A 104 -59.88 -23.20 -7.52
CA ASP A 104 -60.86 -24.28 -7.65
C ASP A 104 -60.64 -25.14 -8.91
N SER A 105 -59.48 -25.03 -9.57
CA SER A 105 -59.19 -25.73 -10.83
C SER A 105 -58.47 -27.07 -10.61
N ASP A 106 -58.84 -28.10 -11.39
CA ASP A 106 -58.26 -29.45 -11.32
C ASP A 106 -56.74 -29.46 -11.60
N ASP A 107 -56.24 -28.54 -12.42
CA ASP A 107 -54.81 -28.44 -12.74
C ASP A 107 -54.06 -27.42 -11.85
N GLY A 108 -54.76 -26.76 -10.92
CA GLY A 108 -54.24 -25.71 -10.05
C GLY A 108 -53.67 -24.51 -10.81
N GLY A 109 -54.19 -24.19 -12.00
CA GLY A 109 -53.77 -23.05 -12.81
C GLY A 109 -52.53 -23.27 -13.67
N LYS A 110 -52.00 -24.50 -13.70
CA LYS A 110 -50.76 -24.83 -14.44
C LYS A 110 -50.85 -24.51 -15.92
N ALA A 111 -51.99 -24.72 -16.57
CA ALA A 111 -52.18 -24.38 -17.98
C ALA A 111 -52.04 -22.88 -18.23
N ILE A 112 -52.67 -22.04 -17.41
CA ILE A 112 -52.61 -20.57 -17.56
C ILE A 112 -51.21 -20.04 -17.28
N ILE A 113 -50.54 -20.54 -16.24
CA ILE A 113 -49.17 -20.10 -15.89
C ILE A 113 -48.17 -20.44 -17.00
N ARG A 114 -48.35 -21.55 -17.74
CA ARG A 114 -47.50 -21.88 -18.89
C ARG A 114 -47.61 -20.88 -20.03
N GLU A 115 -48.75 -20.20 -20.18
CA GLU A 115 -48.95 -19.12 -21.16
C GLU A 115 -48.35 -17.79 -20.70
N MET A 116 -47.83 -17.71 -19.47
CA MET A 116 -47.23 -16.52 -18.87
C MET A 116 -45.73 -16.74 -18.58
N PRO A 117 -44.89 -16.92 -19.61
CA PRO A 117 -43.45 -17.08 -19.41
C PRO A 117 -42.83 -15.78 -18.87
N PRO A 118 -41.88 -15.84 -17.92
CA PRO A 118 -41.36 -14.64 -17.27
C PRO A 118 -40.77 -13.64 -18.27
N PHE A 119 -40.91 -12.36 -17.95
CA PHE A 119 -40.33 -11.21 -18.66
C PHE A 119 -38.81 -11.11 -18.48
N GLU A 120 -38.24 -11.82 -17.51
CA GLU A 120 -36.81 -11.80 -17.18
C GLU A 120 -36.28 -10.43 -16.76
N ALA A 121 -37.16 -9.54 -16.27
CA ALA A 121 -36.81 -8.16 -15.92
C ALA A 121 -35.77 -8.08 -14.79
N GLU A 122 -35.89 -8.92 -13.76
CA GLU A 122 -34.92 -8.98 -12.65
C GLU A 122 -33.53 -9.43 -13.13
N ALA A 123 -33.48 -10.46 -13.98
CA ALA A 123 -32.23 -10.94 -14.58
C ALA A 123 -31.60 -9.88 -15.49
N ALA A 124 -32.41 -9.13 -16.23
CA ALA A 124 -31.94 -8.00 -17.03
C ALA A 124 -31.32 -6.90 -16.16
N ILE A 125 -31.96 -6.52 -15.03
CA ILE A 125 -31.39 -5.55 -14.08
C ILE A 125 -30.05 -6.07 -13.55
N ALA A 126 -29.98 -7.31 -13.07
CA ALA A 126 -28.76 -7.89 -12.51
C ALA A 126 -27.60 -7.86 -13.53
N ASN A 127 -27.87 -8.22 -14.79
CA ASN A 127 -26.87 -8.17 -15.86
C ASN A 127 -26.41 -6.73 -16.17
N LEU A 128 -27.34 -5.78 -16.25
CA LEU A 128 -27.01 -4.37 -16.48
C LEU A 128 -26.17 -3.78 -15.33
N VAL A 129 -26.50 -4.09 -14.07
CA VAL A 129 -25.71 -3.66 -12.91
C VAL A 129 -24.30 -4.25 -12.96
N LYS A 130 -24.17 -5.55 -13.26
CA LYS A 130 -22.86 -6.20 -13.40
C LYS A 130 -22.01 -5.55 -14.50
N MET A 131 -22.60 -5.26 -15.66
CA MET A 131 -21.90 -4.58 -16.76
C MET A 131 -21.52 -3.14 -16.39
N TRP A 132 -22.40 -2.42 -15.71
CA TRP A 132 -22.13 -1.06 -15.23
C TRP A 132 -20.96 -1.04 -14.25
N ILE A 133 -20.94 -1.93 -13.25
CA ILE A 133 -19.84 -2.04 -12.29
C ILE A 133 -18.52 -2.32 -13.01
N LYS A 134 -18.51 -3.31 -13.91
CA LYS A 134 -17.33 -3.66 -14.70
C LYS A 134 -16.81 -2.44 -15.47
N THR A 135 -17.69 -1.74 -16.18
CA THR A 135 -17.33 -0.56 -16.98
C THR A 135 -16.74 0.56 -16.12
N ARG A 136 -17.33 0.81 -14.93
CA ARG A 136 -16.83 1.84 -13.99
C ARG A 136 -15.46 1.48 -13.44
N VAL A 137 -15.26 0.23 -13.04
CA VAL A 137 -13.98 -0.28 -12.52
C VAL A 137 -12.89 -0.25 -13.60
N ASP A 138 -13.20 -0.72 -14.81
CA ASP A 138 -12.24 -0.71 -15.93
C ASP A 138 -11.81 0.73 -16.29
N ARG A 139 -12.77 1.66 -16.37
CA ARG A 139 -12.49 3.08 -16.62
C ARG A 139 -11.64 3.71 -15.52
N LEU A 140 -11.92 3.41 -14.26
CA LEU A 140 -11.13 3.89 -13.13
C LEU A 140 -9.69 3.36 -13.19
N LYS A 141 -9.51 2.09 -13.53
CA LYS A 141 -8.17 1.50 -13.68
C LYS A 141 -7.35 2.20 -14.77
N GLU A 142 -7.93 2.42 -15.95
CA GLU A 142 -7.27 3.17 -17.03
C GLU A 142 -6.93 4.60 -16.60
N TRP A 143 -7.80 5.21 -15.81
CA TRP A 143 -7.60 6.55 -15.29
C TRP A 143 -6.45 6.59 -14.28
N VAL A 144 -6.39 5.62 -13.35
CA VAL A 144 -5.27 5.42 -12.42
C VAL A 144 -3.96 5.25 -13.18
N ASP A 145 -3.94 4.42 -14.22
CA ASP A 145 -2.74 4.20 -15.06
C ASP A 145 -2.26 5.50 -15.70
N ARG A 146 -3.15 6.29 -16.31
CA ARG A 146 -2.80 7.56 -16.95
C ARG A 146 -2.24 8.58 -15.96
N ASN A 147 -2.82 8.66 -14.76
CA ASN A 147 -2.38 9.64 -13.76
C ASN A 147 -1.03 9.27 -13.17
N LEU A 148 -0.81 8.00 -12.87
CA LEU A 148 0.48 7.53 -12.38
C LEU A 148 1.60 7.71 -13.41
N GLN A 149 1.30 7.59 -14.70
CA GLN A 149 2.27 7.86 -15.78
C GLN A 149 2.67 9.34 -15.87
N GLN A 150 1.77 10.26 -15.49
CA GLN A 150 2.01 11.70 -15.52
C GLN A 150 2.52 12.24 -14.18
N GLU A 151 2.52 11.43 -13.13
CA GLU A 151 2.81 11.87 -11.77
C GLU A 151 4.32 12.13 -11.56
N VAL A 152 4.63 13.35 -11.14
CA VAL A 152 5.99 13.82 -10.84
C VAL A 152 6.29 13.84 -9.34
N TRP A 153 5.28 13.60 -8.50
CA TRP A 153 5.38 13.51 -7.04
C TRP A 153 5.79 14.83 -6.40
N ILE A 154 5.19 15.92 -6.88
CA ILE A 154 5.28 17.26 -6.31
C ILE A 154 4.04 17.45 -5.42
N PRO A 155 4.18 17.97 -4.19
CA PRO A 155 3.03 18.14 -3.31
C PRO A 155 2.08 19.20 -3.89
N ILE A 156 0.78 19.02 -3.66
CA ILE A 156 -0.18 20.12 -3.77
C ILE A 156 0.22 21.20 -2.76
N GLU A 157 0.12 22.46 -3.19
CA GLU A 157 0.42 23.63 -2.35
C GLU A 157 -0.25 23.49 -0.97
N ASN A 158 0.57 23.53 0.08
CA ASN A 158 0.18 23.43 1.51
C ASN A 158 -0.39 22.09 2.02
N GLU A 159 -0.59 21.06 1.18
CA GLU A 159 -1.20 19.78 1.62
C GLU A 159 -0.24 18.58 1.63
N GLY A 160 0.93 18.70 1.02
CA GLY A 160 2.05 17.74 1.20
C GLY A 160 1.87 16.38 0.52
N TYR A 161 0.79 16.13 -0.20
CA TYR A 161 0.51 14.90 -0.95
C TYR A 161 0.31 15.15 -2.45
N ALA A 162 0.32 14.09 -3.27
CA ALA A 162 0.27 14.17 -4.72
C ALA A 162 -1.14 14.49 -5.27
N PRO A 163 -1.26 15.27 -6.34
CA PRO A 163 -2.54 15.62 -6.96
C PRO A 163 -3.30 14.42 -7.53
N SER A 164 -2.59 13.40 -8.03
CA SER A 164 -3.24 12.20 -8.55
C SER A 164 -4.12 11.49 -7.52
N ALA A 165 -3.76 11.49 -6.23
CA ALA A 165 -4.58 10.86 -5.21
C ALA A 165 -5.90 11.59 -4.96
N VAL A 166 -5.94 12.93 -5.01
CA VAL A 166 -7.17 13.71 -4.88
C VAL A 166 -8.17 13.28 -5.95
N GLU A 167 -7.67 13.17 -7.16
CA GLU A 167 -8.50 12.93 -8.31
C GLU A 167 -8.91 11.44 -8.42
N VAL A 168 -8.05 10.49 -8.02
CA VAL A 168 -8.47 9.08 -7.80
C VAL A 168 -9.63 9.04 -6.80
N LEU A 169 -9.46 9.67 -5.63
CA LEU A 169 -10.48 9.64 -4.57
C LEU A 169 -11.77 10.35 -4.99
N ARG A 170 -11.68 11.45 -5.76
CA ARG A 170 -12.86 12.11 -6.35
C ARG A 170 -13.64 11.17 -7.27
N ILE A 171 -12.97 10.40 -8.13
CA ILE A 171 -13.65 9.47 -9.04
C ILE A 171 -14.27 8.30 -8.27
N PHE A 172 -13.64 7.84 -7.19
CA PHE A 172 -14.24 6.87 -6.28
C PHE A 172 -15.54 7.41 -5.67
N ASP A 173 -15.50 8.62 -5.15
CA ASP A 173 -16.67 9.31 -4.57
C ASP A 173 -17.80 9.43 -5.60
N GLU A 174 -17.51 9.94 -6.78
CA GLU A 174 -18.50 10.10 -7.86
C GLU A 174 -19.09 8.78 -8.33
N THR A 175 -18.30 7.71 -8.33
CA THR A 175 -18.79 6.38 -8.70
C THR A 175 -19.75 5.83 -7.64
N LEU A 176 -19.46 6.06 -6.36
CA LEU A 176 -20.34 5.66 -5.26
C LEU A 176 -21.64 6.48 -5.26
N ASP A 177 -21.55 7.80 -5.45
CA ASP A 177 -22.73 8.66 -5.55
C ASP A 177 -23.61 8.24 -6.73
N ALA A 178 -23.02 7.99 -7.89
CA ALA A 178 -23.74 7.50 -9.06
C ALA A 178 -24.39 6.13 -8.82
N TYR A 179 -23.74 5.24 -8.06
CA TYR A 179 -24.30 3.93 -7.69
C TYR A 179 -25.58 4.09 -6.87
N PHE A 180 -25.58 4.92 -5.82
CA PHE A 180 -26.75 5.12 -4.95
C PHE A 180 -27.87 5.96 -5.58
N GLN A 181 -27.60 6.68 -6.68
CA GLN A 181 -28.63 7.37 -7.45
C GLN A 181 -29.42 6.44 -8.38
N LEU A 182 -28.89 5.25 -8.69
CA LEU A 182 -29.58 4.28 -9.53
C LEU A 182 -30.69 3.59 -8.71
N PRO A 183 -31.90 3.38 -9.26
CA PRO A 183 -33.01 2.80 -8.50
C PRO A 183 -32.90 1.26 -8.40
N ILE A 184 -31.72 0.75 -8.03
CA ILE A 184 -31.40 -0.69 -7.96
C ILE A 184 -32.24 -1.35 -6.85
N PRO A 185 -32.97 -2.45 -7.12
CA PRO A 185 -33.82 -3.11 -6.13
C PRO A 185 -33.08 -3.72 -4.93
N MET A 186 -31.77 -4.00 -5.05
CA MET A 186 -30.98 -4.76 -4.07
C MET A 186 -29.57 -4.16 -3.90
N HIS A 187 -29.47 -2.87 -3.55
CA HIS A 187 -28.17 -2.21 -3.35
C HIS A 187 -27.23 -2.95 -2.39
N PRO A 188 -27.67 -3.44 -1.21
CA PRO A 188 -26.78 -4.11 -0.26
C PRO A 188 -26.14 -5.37 -0.83
N ALA A 189 -26.87 -6.13 -1.64
CA ALA A 189 -26.39 -7.40 -2.21
C ALA A 189 -25.29 -7.20 -3.25
N VAL A 190 -25.35 -6.11 -4.03
CA VAL A 190 -24.43 -5.88 -5.16
C VAL A 190 -23.29 -4.91 -4.82
N LEU A 191 -23.44 -4.12 -3.77
CA LEU A 191 -22.41 -3.17 -3.33
C LEU A 191 -21.04 -3.84 -3.07
N PRO A 192 -20.94 -5.04 -2.46
CA PRO A 192 -19.65 -5.70 -2.25
C PRO A 192 -18.84 -5.89 -3.53
N ASP A 193 -19.49 -6.20 -4.66
CA ASP A 193 -18.81 -6.38 -5.95
C ASP A 193 -18.21 -5.06 -6.46
N LEU A 194 -18.96 -3.96 -6.33
CA LEU A 194 -18.47 -2.62 -6.66
C LEU A 194 -17.29 -2.25 -5.77
N ILE A 195 -17.43 -2.40 -4.45
CA ILE A 195 -16.40 -2.06 -3.49
C ILE A 195 -15.14 -2.90 -3.72
N ALA A 196 -15.26 -4.20 -3.97
CA ALA A 196 -14.11 -5.06 -4.27
C ALA A 196 -13.37 -4.61 -5.54
N GLY A 197 -14.10 -4.20 -6.58
CA GLY A 197 -13.51 -3.66 -7.81
C GLY A 197 -12.78 -2.34 -7.59
N LEU A 198 -13.40 -1.42 -6.85
CA LEU A 198 -12.83 -0.14 -6.45
C LEU A 198 -11.58 -0.35 -5.58
N ASP A 199 -11.67 -1.16 -4.53
CA ASP A 199 -10.57 -1.46 -3.60
C ASP A 199 -9.35 -2.03 -4.33
N ARG A 200 -9.55 -2.92 -5.31
CA ARG A 200 -8.46 -3.43 -6.17
C ARG A 200 -7.80 -2.33 -7.00
N CYS A 201 -8.57 -1.38 -7.53
CA CYS A 201 -8.01 -0.25 -8.29
C CYS A 201 -7.16 0.66 -7.40
N LEU A 202 -7.60 0.91 -6.17
CA LEU A 202 -6.85 1.71 -5.21
C LEU A 202 -5.61 0.98 -4.71
N GLN A 203 -5.70 -0.32 -4.41
CA GLN A 203 -4.55 -1.16 -4.09
C GLN A 203 -3.51 -1.13 -5.22
N TYR A 204 -3.97 -1.18 -6.48
CA TYR A 204 -3.10 -1.06 -7.64
C TYR A 204 -2.40 0.31 -7.69
N TYR A 205 -3.13 1.41 -7.45
CA TYR A 205 -2.54 2.74 -7.31
C TYR A 205 -1.45 2.77 -6.24
N ILE A 206 -1.75 2.28 -5.03
CA ILE A 206 -0.83 2.22 -3.90
C ILE A 206 0.43 1.42 -4.26
N THR A 207 0.26 0.28 -4.93
CA THR A 207 1.38 -0.58 -5.35
C THR A 207 2.29 0.13 -6.35
N LYS A 208 1.70 0.83 -7.33
CA LYS A 208 2.45 1.57 -8.34
C LYS A 208 3.11 2.83 -7.78
N ALA A 209 2.48 3.51 -6.83
CA ALA A 209 3.07 4.66 -6.14
C ALA A 209 4.42 4.33 -5.47
N LYS A 210 4.63 3.08 -5.04
CA LYS A 210 5.88 2.59 -4.44
C LYS A 210 6.93 2.14 -5.46
N SER A 211 6.50 1.84 -6.68
CA SER A 211 7.39 1.24 -7.68
C SER A 211 8.53 2.20 -8.03
N GLY A 212 9.73 1.66 -8.26
CA GLY A 212 10.92 2.45 -8.58
C GLY A 212 11.52 3.27 -7.43
N CYS A 213 11.00 3.18 -6.21
CA CYS A 213 11.56 3.91 -5.06
C CYS A 213 12.90 3.32 -4.54
N GLY A 214 13.23 2.08 -4.91
CA GLY A 214 14.36 1.34 -4.37
C GLY A 214 13.99 0.55 -3.12
N ALA A 215 15.00 -0.08 -2.50
CA ALA A 215 14.86 -0.82 -1.25
C ALA A 215 16.08 -0.56 -0.36
N ARG A 216 16.02 -0.95 0.91
CA ARG A 216 17.13 -0.87 1.89
C ARG A 216 18.49 -1.27 1.28
N ASN A 217 18.54 -2.46 0.66
CA ASN A 217 19.78 -3.03 0.14
C ASN A 217 20.30 -2.32 -1.13
N THR A 218 19.51 -1.45 -1.75
CA THR A 218 19.91 -0.67 -2.93
C THR A 218 20.90 0.43 -2.56
N PHE A 219 20.82 0.97 -1.34
CA PHE A 219 21.65 2.10 -0.90
C PHE A 219 22.88 1.69 -0.09
N ILE A 220 22.86 0.53 0.56
CA ILE A 220 23.97 0.07 1.40
C ILE A 220 25.21 -0.21 0.51
N PRO A 221 26.39 0.35 0.81
CA PRO A 221 27.58 0.14 0.01
C PRO A 221 28.04 -1.31 0.07
N THR A 222 28.60 -1.81 -1.04
CA THR A 222 29.21 -3.14 -1.07
C THR A 222 30.38 -3.19 -0.08
N LEU A 223 30.41 -4.24 0.74
CA LEU A 223 31.44 -4.41 1.75
C LEU A 223 32.82 -4.51 1.08
N PRO A 224 33.81 -3.69 1.51
CA PRO A 224 35.16 -3.79 0.99
C PRO A 224 35.78 -5.13 1.37
N GLY A 225 36.77 -5.56 0.56
CA GLY A 225 37.56 -6.74 0.86
C GLY A 225 38.25 -6.63 2.22
N LEU A 226 38.47 -7.78 2.87
CA LEU A 226 39.11 -7.81 4.18
C LEU A 226 40.60 -7.46 4.04
N THR A 227 41.03 -6.44 4.77
CA THR A 227 42.42 -5.99 4.85
C THR A 227 42.90 -5.97 6.29
N ARG A 228 44.22 -5.93 6.50
CA ARG A 228 44.83 -5.67 7.80
C ARG A 228 45.52 -4.31 7.85
N CYS A 229 45.55 -3.67 9.02
CA CYS A 229 46.20 -2.37 9.20
C CYS A 229 47.70 -2.37 8.84
N THR A 230 48.15 -1.24 8.27
CA THR A 230 49.57 -0.93 8.05
C THR A 230 50.11 -0.24 9.28
N ILE A 231 50.98 -0.93 10.03
CA ILE A 231 51.63 -0.35 11.21
C ILE A 231 52.80 0.50 10.72
N GLY A 232 52.78 1.79 11.05
CA GLY A 232 53.91 2.69 10.84
C GLY A 232 55.11 2.20 11.65
N SER A 233 56.25 1.98 11.00
CA SER A 233 57.49 1.63 11.71
C SER A 233 57.96 2.87 12.48
N LYS A 234 58.04 2.79 13.82
CA LYS A 234 58.56 3.88 14.67
C LYS A 234 60.08 4.10 14.52
N PHE A 235 60.75 3.41 13.60
CA PHE A 235 62.17 3.58 13.27
C PHE A 235 62.35 4.37 11.96
N GLN A 236 62.03 5.67 11.98
CA GLN A 236 62.46 6.60 10.94
C GLN A 236 63.18 7.80 11.57
N GLY A 237 64.22 7.48 12.33
CA GLY A 237 65.32 8.42 12.57
C GLY A 237 66.12 8.57 11.28
N PHE A 238 66.36 9.82 10.88
CA PHE A 238 67.18 10.25 9.74
C PHE A 238 66.64 9.96 8.33
N GLY A 239 65.77 10.87 7.88
CA GLY A 239 65.51 11.08 6.46
C GLY A 239 64.14 11.69 6.22
N LYS A 240 64.08 13.03 6.10
CA LYS A 240 62.88 13.74 5.65
C LYS A 240 62.54 13.32 4.20
N LYS A 241 61.85 12.21 4.03
CA LYS A 241 60.95 12.02 2.88
C LYS A 241 59.56 12.38 3.39
N LYS A 242 59.04 13.52 2.93
CA LYS A 242 57.60 13.80 2.95
C LYS A 242 56.94 12.64 2.20
N GLU A 243 56.53 11.62 2.93
CA GLU A 243 55.63 10.60 2.43
C GLU A 243 54.31 11.33 2.20
N LYS A 244 54.06 11.74 0.95
CA LYS A 244 52.77 12.27 0.54
C LYS A 244 51.74 11.27 1.04
N SER A 245 50.72 11.75 1.76
CA SER A 245 49.55 10.93 2.04
C SER A 245 49.15 10.26 0.72
N PRO A 246 48.82 8.97 0.72
CA PRO A 246 48.11 8.45 -0.42
C PRO A 246 46.85 9.30 -0.48
N ILE A 247 46.78 10.19 -1.48
CA ILE A 247 45.52 10.74 -1.95
C ILE A 247 44.64 9.49 -2.03
N PRO A 248 43.50 9.42 -1.31
CA PRO A 248 42.60 8.30 -1.51
C PRO A 248 42.45 8.18 -3.02
N PRO A 249 42.52 6.97 -3.62
CA PRO A 249 42.16 6.89 -5.02
C PRO A 249 40.83 7.63 -5.08
N LYS A 250 40.79 8.74 -5.83
CA LYS A 250 39.53 9.26 -6.31
C LYS A 250 38.96 8.03 -6.96
N ARG A 251 38.06 7.33 -6.25
CA ARG A 251 36.93 6.74 -6.92
C ARG A 251 36.39 7.96 -7.64
N ASN A 252 36.78 8.10 -8.92
CA ASN A 252 35.82 8.50 -9.92
C ASN A 252 34.56 7.82 -9.45
N SER A 253 33.58 8.62 -9.03
CA SER A 253 32.28 8.12 -8.65
C SER A 253 31.93 7.07 -9.70
N GLN A 254 32.04 5.80 -9.34
CA GLN A 254 31.39 4.77 -10.11
C GLN A 254 29.94 4.99 -9.65
N VAL A 255 29.03 5.78 -10.25
CA VAL A 255 28.78 6.13 -11.67
C VAL A 255 29.48 5.20 -12.65
N GLY A 256 29.45 3.90 -12.32
CA GLY A 256 29.30 2.89 -13.33
C GLY A 256 27.89 3.10 -13.86
N THR A 257 27.80 3.82 -14.95
CA THR A 257 26.61 3.98 -15.78
C THR A 257 26.16 2.58 -16.19
N VAL A 258 25.28 1.99 -15.39
CA VAL A 258 24.34 0.96 -15.80
C VAL A 258 23.02 1.33 -15.12
N ASN A 259 22.23 2.11 -15.86
CA ASN A 259 20.91 2.71 -15.55
C ASN A 259 20.98 4.01 -14.72
N GLY A 260 20.98 5.14 -15.44
CA GLY A 260 21.03 6.49 -14.88
C GLY A 260 19.80 6.90 -14.05
N ASP A 261 20.05 7.85 -13.14
CA ASP A 261 19.22 9.01 -12.78
C ASP A 261 17.71 8.86 -12.55
N ASN A 262 17.21 7.66 -12.27
CA ASN A 262 15.78 7.42 -11.99
C ASN A 262 15.46 7.24 -10.50
N ALA A 263 16.38 7.54 -9.57
CA ALA A 263 16.11 7.46 -8.14
C ALA A 263 15.39 8.73 -7.66
N PHE A 264 14.13 8.57 -7.27
CA PHE A 264 13.34 9.67 -6.71
C PHE A 264 14.02 10.34 -5.51
N GLY A 265 13.97 11.67 -5.45
CA GLY A 265 14.52 12.45 -4.35
C GLY A 265 13.75 12.21 -3.05
N VAL A 266 14.38 12.52 -1.90
CA VAL A 266 13.74 12.37 -0.57
C VAL A 266 12.40 13.09 -0.50
N GLN A 267 12.30 14.30 -1.05
CA GLN A 267 11.04 15.06 -1.10
C GLN A 267 9.92 14.30 -1.84
N GLN A 268 10.21 13.72 -3.00
CA GLN A 268 9.23 12.93 -3.77
C GLN A 268 8.79 11.68 -3.02
N LEU A 269 9.71 11.03 -2.30
CA LEU A 269 9.39 9.90 -1.43
C LEU A 269 8.51 10.31 -0.25
N CYS A 270 8.75 11.48 0.36
CA CYS A 270 7.90 12.06 1.41
C CYS A 270 6.49 12.36 0.89
N VAL A 271 6.36 12.92 -0.32
CA VAL A 271 5.05 13.15 -0.96
C VAL A 271 4.28 11.85 -1.13
N ARG A 272 4.93 10.77 -1.55
CA ARG A 272 4.30 9.44 -1.63
C ARG A 272 3.84 8.92 -0.29
N ILE A 273 4.67 9.04 0.75
CA ILE A 273 4.31 8.65 2.11
C ILE A 273 3.04 9.39 2.55
N ASN A 274 3.00 10.71 2.36
CA ASN A 274 1.85 11.54 2.70
C ASN A 274 0.63 11.17 1.86
N THR A 275 0.82 10.84 0.58
CA THR A 275 -0.24 10.40 -0.33
C THR A 275 -0.90 9.11 0.16
N LEU A 276 -0.11 8.11 0.57
CA LEU A 276 -0.65 6.88 1.13
C LEU A 276 -1.35 7.12 2.47
N GLN A 277 -0.81 8.03 3.30
CA GLN A 277 -1.44 8.41 4.57
C GLN A 277 -2.78 9.14 4.36
N ARG A 278 -2.87 10.01 3.33
CA ARG A 278 -4.09 10.70 2.92
C ARG A 278 -5.15 9.70 2.45
N ILE A 279 -4.79 8.81 1.52
CA ILE A 279 -5.69 7.74 1.04
C ILE A 279 -6.25 6.94 2.22
N ARG A 280 -5.39 6.52 3.16
CA ARG A 280 -5.83 5.79 4.34
C ARG A 280 -6.84 6.58 5.18
N GLY A 281 -6.63 7.88 5.38
CA GLY A 281 -7.56 8.74 6.11
C GLY A 281 -8.90 8.91 5.38
N GLU A 282 -8.88 9.10 4.06
CA GLU A 282 -10.10 9.26 3.25
C GLU A 282 -10.90 7.95 3.18
N LEU A 283 -10.25 6.78 3.17
CA LEU A 283 -10.95 5.50 3.24
C LEU A 283 -11.82 5.37 4.51
N GLU A 284 -11.33 5.82 5.67
CA GLU A 284 -12.11 5.82 6.91
C GLU A 284 -13.36 6.72 6.83
N VAL A 285 -13.27 7.84 6.09
CA VAL A 285 -14.39 8.76 5.85
C VAL A 285 -15.38 8.15 4.85
N LEU A 286 -14.86 7.59 3.77
CA LEU A 286 -15.61 6.88 2.74
C LEU A 286 -16.45 5.74 3.32
N GLU A 287 -15.87 4.89 4.18
CA GLU A 287 -16.60 3.80 4.83
C GLU A 287 -17.82 4.31 5.58
N LYS A 288 -17.66 5.36 6.39
CA LYS A 288 -18.77 5.99 7.13
C LYS A 288 -19.84 6.52 6.18
N ARG A 289 -19.45 7.17 5.09
CA ARG A 289 -20.40 7.72 4.10
C ARG A 289 -21.17 6.60 3.40
N ILE A 290 -20.52 5.51 3.00
CA ILE A 290 -21.21 4.36 2.37
C ILE A 290 -22.21 3.73 3.36
N ILE A 291 -21.86 3.65 4.65
CA ILE A 291 -22.80 3.18 5.68
C ILE A 291 -24.05 4.09 5.74
N THR A 292 -23.86 5.41 5.72
CA THR A 292 -24.96 6.37 5.69
C THR A 292 -25.84 6.21 4.44
N HIS A 293 -25.25 6.08 3.25
CA HIS A 293 -26.02 5.87 2.02
C HIS A 293 -26.82 4.56 2.04
N LEU A 294 -26.23 3.48 2.55
CA LEU A 294 -26.96 2.21 2.70
C LEU A 294 -28.15 2.33 3.65
N ARG A 295 -27.97 3.00 4.80
CA ARG A 295 -29.08 3.24 5.75
C ARG A 295 -30.22 4.05 5.15
N ASN A 296 -29.92 4.91 4.19
CA ASN A 296 -30.90 5.74 3.49
C ASN A 296 -31.48 5.06 2.23
N SER A 297 -31.04 3.86 1.88
CA SER A 297 -31.50 3.14 0.69
C SER A 297 -32.83 2.43 0.95
N GLU A 298 -33.78 2.54 0.02
CA GLU A 298 -35.08 1.87 0.08
C GLU A 298 -34.96 0.33 0.13
N SER A 299 -33.85 -0.22 -0.38
CA SER A 299 -33.62 -1.66 -0.48
C SER A 299 -32.87 -2.26 0.71
N ALA A 300 -32.64 -1.50 1.78
CA ALA A 300 -31.84 -1.96 2.92
C ALA A 300 -32.71 -2.56 4.04
N HIS A 301 -32.33 -3.75 4.52
CA HIS A 301 -32.95 -4.42 5.66
C HIS A 301 -32.03 -4.43 6.88
N VAL A 302 -32.59 -4.51 8.09
CA VAL A 302 -31.83 -4.50 9.36
C VAL A 302 -30.76 -5.60 9.41
N GLU A 303 -31.02 -6.73 8.76
CA GLU A 303 -30.13 -7.89 8.69
C GLU A 303 -28.89 -7.63 7.82
N ASP A 304 -28.97 -6.74 6.82
CA ASP A 304 -27.85 -6.38 5.92
C ASP A 304 -26.70 -5.66 6.65
N PHE A 305 -26.97 -5.16 7.85
CA PHE A 305 -26.01 -4.41 8.67
C PHE A 305 -25.31 -5.27 9.72
N SER A 306 -25.67 -6.56 9.86
CA SER A 306 -25.38 -7.32 11.06
C SER A 306 -24.03 -8.06 11.11
N ASN A 307 -23.28 -8.21 10.00
CA ASN A 307 -21.94 -8.85 10.03
C ASN A 307 -20.98 -8.51 8.86
N GLY A 308 -21.47 -8.02 7.71
CA GLY A 308 -20.63 -7.81 6.50
C GLY A 308 -20.13 -6.38 6.27
N LEU A 309 -20.53 -5.43 7.12
CA LEU A 309 -20.30 -4.00 6.91
C LEU A 309 -19.02 -3.47 7.57
N GLU A 310 -18.39 -4.26 8.45
CA GLU A 310 -17.27 -3.82 9.29
C GLU A 310 -15.96 -3.64 8.52
N LYS A 311 -15.81 -4.23 7.34
CA LYS A 311 -14.59 -4.09 6.51
C LYS A 311 -14.98 -3.97 5.04
N LYS A 312 -15.16 -2.74 4.56
CA LYS A 312 -15.47 -2.51 3.15
C LYS A 312 -14.21 -2.54 2.30
N PHE A 313 -13.12 -1.96 2.80
CA PHE A 313 -11.84 -2.01 2.12
C PHE A 313 -10.91 -3.00 2.81
N GLU A 314 -10.67 -4.15 2.18
CA GLU A 314 -9.83 -5.21 2.73
C GLU A 314 -8.38 -5.13 2.22
N LEU A 315 -8.18 -4.58 1.02
CA LEU A 315 -6.89 -4.59 0.32
C LEU A 315 -6.13 -3.27 0.47
N SER A 316 -6.80 -2.12 0.32
CA SER A 316 -6.13 -0.82 0.30
C SER A 316 -5.57 -0.37 1.65
N PRO A 317 -6.28 -0.51 2.79
CA PRO A 317 -5.74 -0.11 4.09
C PRO A 317 -4.43 -0.84 4.48
N PRO A 318 -4.32 -2.18 4.41
CA PRO A 318 -3.05 -2.85 4.70
C PRO A 318 -1.97 -2.50 3.67
N ALA A 319 -2.32 -2.36 2.38
CA ALA A 319 -1.37 -1.93 1.36
C ALA A 319 -0.79 -0.53 1.62
N CYS A 320 -1.60 0.40 2.17
CA CYS A 320 -1.11 1.72 2.61
C CYS A 320 -0.11 1.58 3.76
N VAL A 321 -0.43 0.78 4.79
CA VAL A 321 0.44 0.59 5.95
C VAL A 321 1.79 -0.02 5.58
N GLU A 322 1.77 -1.08 4.77
CA GLU A 322 2.96 -1.71 4.21
C GLU A 322 3.72 -0.74 3.31
N GLY A 323 3.00 0.04 2.51
CA GLY A 323 3.61 1.01 1.61
C GLY A 323 4.33 2.13 2.32
N ILE A 324 3.71 2.69 3.33
CA ILE A 324 4.34 3.68 4.22
C ILE A 324 5.57 3.05 4.90
N GLN A 325 5.53 1.77 5.26
CA GLN A 325 6.68 1.08 5.86
C GLN A 325 7.89 1.06 4.95
N GLN A 326 7.68 0.54 3.74
CA GLN A 326 8.72 0.37 2.76
C GLN A 326 9.31 1.72 2.34
N LEU A 327 8.46 2.74 2.17
CA LEU A 327 8.91 4.08 1.82
C LEU A 327 9.68 4.75 2.97
N CYS A 328 9.24 4.63 4.22
CA CYS A 328 9.99 5.15 5.37
C CYS A 328 11.39 4.53 5.47
N GLU A 329 11.50 3.20 5.32
CA GLU A 329 12.79 2.52 5.31
C GLU A 329 13.64 2.97 4.11
N THR A 330 13.05 3.08 2.92
CA THR A 330 13.74 3.53 1.72
C THR A 330 14.32 4.94 1.88
N VAL A 331 13.52 5.88 2.41
CA VAL A 331 13.97 7.25 2.70
C VAL A 331 15.12 7.25 3.69
N ALA A 332 14.99 6.49 4.78
CA ALA A 332 16.01 6.40 5.82
C ALA A 332 17.36 5.93 5.27
N TYR A 333 17.38 4.82 4.53
CA TYR A 333 18.63 4.28 3.97
C TYR A 333 19.17 5.15 2.83
N LYS A 334 18.31 5.82 2.06
CA LYS A 334 18.75 6.79 1.06
C LYS A 334 19.43 7.99 1.71
N ILE A 335 18.83 8.60 2.73
CA ILE A 335 19.43 9.73 3.46
C ILE A 335 20.80 9.32 3.99
N VAL A 336 20.87 8.22 4.73
CA VAL A 336 22.09 7.85 5.46
C VAL A 336 23.22 7.36 4.53
N PHE A 337 22.92 6.48 3.57
CA PHE A 337 23.97 5.81 2.78
C PHE A 337 24.24 6.44 1.41
N HIS A 338 23.28 7.21 0.87
CA HIS A 338 23.42 7.87 -0.41
C HIS A 338 23.62 9.39 -0.24
N ASP A 339 22.70 10.08 0.40
CA ASP A 339 22.73 11.55 0.47
C ASP A 339 23.79 12.06 1.46
N LEU A 340 24.01 11.34 2.57
CA LEU A 340 25.03 11.63 3.60
C LEU A 340 26.28 10.75 3.46
N SER A 341 26.47 10.09 2.31
CA SER A 341 27.58 9.15 2.08
C SER A 341 28.95 9.80 2.23
N ASN A 342 29.09 11.06 1.82
CA ASN A 342 30.33 11.82 1.95
C ASN A 342 30.76 11.96 3.43
N VAL A 343 29.86 12.44 4.28
CA VAL A 343 30.16 12.68 5.70
C VAL A 343 30.19 11.38 6.53
N LEU A 344 29.44 10.35 6.13
CA LEU A 344 29.41 9.06 6.81
C LEU A 344 30.47 8.08 6.30
N TRP A 345 30.45 7.75 5.02
CA TRP A 345 31.25 6.68 4.43
C TRP A 345 32.63 7.14 3.96
N ASP A 346 32.75 8.37 3.45
CA ASP A 346 34.02 8.87 2.93
C ASP A 346 34.86 9.60 3.99
N ASP A 347 34.22 10.18 5.03
CA ASP A 347 34.91 11.01 6.02
C ASP A 347 35.02 10.37 7.43
N LEU A 348 33.95 9.80 7.99
CA LEU A 348 33.95 9.34 9.40
C LEU A 348 35.09 8.36 9.71
N TYR A 349 35.94 8.73 10.67
CA TYR A 349 37.16 8.01 11.11
C TYR A 349 38.22 7.75 10.04
N VAL A 350 38.16 8.42 8.89
CA VAL A 350 39.20 8.32 7.87
C VAL A 350 40.43 9.13 8.30
N GLY A 351 41.59 8.46 8.34
CA GLY A 351 42.85 9.07 8.77
C GLY A 351 42.98 9.14 10.29
N GLU A 352 43.17 10.35 10.84
CA GLU A 352 43.26 10.56 12.29
C GLU A 352 41.86 10.73 12.90
N LEU A 353 41.54 9.93 13.91
CA LEU A 353 40.20 9.94 14.51
C LEU A 353 39.84 11.26 15.21
N SER A 354 40.84 12.00 15.69
CA SER A 354 40.62 13.31 16.32
C SER A 354 40.14 14.37 15.34
N SER A 355 40.45 14.24 14.04
CA SER A 355 40.05 15.22 13.01
C SER A 355 38.78 14.83 12.26
N SER A 356 38.44 13.54 12.24
CA SER A 356 37.33 12.98 11.43
C SER A 356 36.28 12.32 12.33
N ARG A 357 35.66 13.12 13.20
CA ARG A 357 34.65 12.73 14.19
C ARG A 357 33.24 12.65 13.58
N ILE A 358 32.27 12.22 14.39
CA ILE A 358 30.87 12.08 13.97
C ILE A 358 30.12 13.41 13.78
N ASP A 359 30.63 14.52 14.32
CA ASP A 359 29.93 15.80 14.36
C ASP A 359 29.41 16.28 12.98
N PRO A 360 30.18 16.24 11.88
CA PRO A 360 29.68 16.65 10.56
C PRO A 360 28.51 15.79 10.07
N PHE A 361 28.49 14.49 10.40
CA PHE A 361 27.37 13.61 10.07
C PHE A 361 26.14 13.95 10.91
N ILE A 362 26.31 14.26 12.20
CA ILE A 362 25.21 14.69 13.08
C ILE A 362 24.59 16.00 12.59
N GLU A 363 25.39 17.00 12.24
CA GLU A 363 24.92 18.30 11.74
C GLU A 363 24.09 18.18 10.46
N GLU A 364 24.54 17.38 9.49
CA GLU A 364 23.79 17.15 8.25
C GLU A 364 22.54 16.28 8.47
N LEU A 365 22.62 15.32 9.40
CA LEU A 365 21.47 14.50 9.77
C LEU A 365 20.39 15.33 10.47
N GLU A 366 20.75 16.28 11.32
CA GLU A 366 19.83 17.21 11.99
C GLU A 366 19.05 18.06 10.97
N LYS A 367 19.74 18.61 9.95
CA LYS A 367 19.10 19.35 8.85
C LYS A 367 18.07 18.48 8.11
N ASN A 368 18.42 17.22 7.85
CA ASN A 368 17.49 16.27 7.23
C ASN A 368 16.29 15.95 8.13
N LEU A 369 16.49 15.75 9.43
CA LEU A 369 15.41 15.53 10.40
C LEU A 369 14.44 16.72 10.47
N LEU A 370 14.94 17.95 10.35
CA LEU A 370 14.10 19.15 10.26
C LEU A 370 13.25 19.15 8.98
N ILE A 371 13.85 18.84 7.82
CA ILE A 371 13.12 18.73 6.55
C ILE A 371 12.02 17.66 6.66
N ILE A 372 12.34 16.49 7.20
CA ILE A 372 11.39 15.39 7.38
C ILE A 372 10.25 15.79 8.33
N SER A 373 10.56 16.49 9.42
CA SER A 373 9.56 16.91 10.41
C SER A 373 8.53 17.89 9.82
N ASN A 374 8.99 18.76 8.91
CA ASN A 374 8.17 19.75 8.22
C ASN A 374 7.43 19.20 6.99
N THR A 375 7.93 18.14 6.35
CA THR A 375 7.35 17.61 5.10
C THR A 375 6.46 16.41 5.32
N VAL A 376 6.74 15.54 6.30
CA VAL A 376 6.00 14.29 6.51
C VAL A 376 4.84 14.49 7.49
N HIS A 377 3.71 13.88 7.16
CA HIS A 377 2.49 13.90 7.97
C HIS A 377 2.75 13.40 9.40
N GLU A 378 2.15 14.07 10.40
CA GLU A 378 2.37 13.82 11.84
C GLU A 378 2.23 12.34 12.25
N ARG A 379 1.18 11.66 11.78
CA ARG A 379 0.92 10.23 12.03
C ARG A 379 2.03 9.29 11.54
N VAL A 380 2.91 9.74 10.65
CA VAL A 380 4.02 8.95 10.10
C VAL A 380 5.38 9.43 10.62
N ARG A 381 5.47 10.67 11.14
CA ARG A 381 6.71 11.32 11.54
C ARG A 381 7.56 10.48 12.50
N THR A 382 6.97 9.98 13.58
CA THR A 382 7.70 9.14 14.55
C THR A 382 8.30 7.90 13.90
N ARG A 383 7.59 7.30 12.94
CA ARG A 383 8.04 6.11 12.24
C ARG A 383 9.26 6.40 11.35
N ILE A 384 9.17 7.41 10.49
CA ILE A 384 10.27 7.72 9.58
C ILE A 384 11.52 8.16 10.34
N ILE A 385 11.38 8.92 11.44
CA ILE A 385 12.51 9.29 12.30
C ILE A 385 13.11 8.05 12.96
N THR A 386 12.28 7.07 13.37
CA THR A 386 12.77 5.79 13.92
C THR A 386 13.55 4.99 12.88
N ASP A 387 13.09 4.95 11.63
CA ASP A 387 13.81 4.24 10.56
C ASP A 387 15.11 4.97 10.17
N ILE A 388 15.13 6.32 10.18
CA ILE A 388 16.35 7.13 10.01
C ILE A 388 17.36 6.82 11.13
N MET A 389 16.90 6.79 12.39
CA MET A 389 17.74 6.39 13.53
C MET A 389 18.33 5.00 13.34
N ARG A 390 17.52 4.02 12.93
CA ARG A 390 18.00 2.66 12.67
C ARG A 390 19.04 2.64 11.56
N ALA A 391 18.79 3.34 10.46
CA ALA A 391 19.74 3.44 9.35
C ALA A 391 21.05 4.10 9.80
N SER A 392 21.00 5.15 10.62
CA SER A 392 22.19 5.81 11.18
C SER A 392 23.00 4.89 12.10
N PHE A 393 22.35 4.05 12.91
CA PHE A 393 23.03 3.05 13.75
C PHE A 393 23.67 1.95 12.91
N ASP A 394 22.97 1.48 11.88
CA ASP A 394 23.54 0.53 10.90
C ASP A 394 24.74 1.14 10.19
N GLY A 395 24.64 2.40 9.75
CA GLY A 395 25.70 3.16 9.10
C GLY A 395 26.94 3.30 9.98
N PHE A 396 26.74 3.68 11.25
CA PHE A 396 27.80 3.78 12.25
C PHE A 396 28.52 2.43 12.45
N LEU A 397 27.79 1.33 12.59
CA LEU A 397 28.40 0.00 12.67
C LEU A 397 29.14 -0.40 11.38
N LEU A 398 28.57 -0.08 10.22
CA LEU A 398 29.19 -0.38 8.94
C LEU A 398 30.52 0.34 8.76
N VAL A 399 30.60 1.61 9.18
CA VAL A 399 31.85 2.38 9.19
C VAL A 399 32.90 1.70 10.09
N LEU A 400 32.52 1.29 11.30
CA LEU A 400 33.43 0.67 12.27
C LEU A 400 33.94 -0.72 11.85
N LEU A 401 33.05 -1.55 11.31
CA LEU A 401 33.33 -2.97 11.02
C LEU A 401 33.73 -3.22 9.56
N ALA A 402 33.31 -2.34 8.65
CA ALA A 402 33.45 -2.55 7.22
C ALA A 402 33.85 -1.28 6.45
N GLY A 403 34.35 -0.22 7.08
CA GLY A 403 34.75 1.00 6.39
C GLY A 403 36.08 0.93 5.61
N GLY A 404 36.72 -0.24 5.51
CA GLY A 404 37.94 -0.43 4.71
C GLY A 404 39.25 0.06 5.36
N PRO A 405 40.37 0.01 4.61
CA PRO A 405 41.73 0.16 5.17
C PRO A 405 42.10 1.60 5.60
N ALA A 406 41.28 2.59 5.27
CA ALA A 406 41.52 3.99 5.64
C ALA A 406 41.21 4.28 7.13
N ARG A 407 40.61 3.32 7.83
CA ARG A 407 40.18 3.40 9.23
C ARG A 407 40.98 2.44 10.09
N ALA A 408 41.64 2.97 11.12
CA ALA A 408 42.51 2.19 11.99
C ALA A 408 42.29 2.55 13.46
N PHE A 409 41.80 1.60 14.26
CA PHE A 409 41.40 1.83 15.64
C PHE A 409 42.42 1.26 16.63
N SER A 410 42.84 2.07 17.60
CA SER A 410 43.61 1.62 18.77
C SER A 410 42.68 1.42 19.97
N ARG A 411 43.16 0.78 21.04
CA ARG A 411 42.37 0.64 22.28
C ARG A 411 42.03 1.99 22.91
N GLN A 412 42.89 2.99 22.75
CA GLN A 412 42.70 4.34 23.30
C GLN A 412 41.52 5.07 22.64
N HIS A 413 41.16 4.67 21.41
CA HIS A 413 40.05 5.27 20.67
C HIS A 413 38.67 4.75 21.11
N SER A 414 38.59 3.74 21.99
CA SER A 414 37.29 3.17 22.38
C SER A 414 36.37 4.21 23.03
N GLN A 415 36.92 5.09 23.87
CA GLN A 415 36.14 6.15 24.53
C GLN A 415 35.57 7.14 23.51
N ILE A 416 36.37 7.55 22.52
CA ILE A 416 35.95 8.44 21.44
C ILE A 416 34.76 7.85 20.68
N ILE A 417 34.81 6.56 20.34
CA ILE A 417 33.72 5.87 19.62
C ILE A 417 32.46 5.78 20.50
N GLU A 418 32.60 5.52 21.80
CA GLU A 418 31.48 5.47 22.75
C GLU A 418 30.83 6.86 22.92
N ASP A 419 31.63 7.92 22.99
CA ASP A 419 31.15 9.30 23.09
C ASP A 419 30.43 9.74 21.80
N ASP A 420 30.99 9.40 20.63
CA ASP A 420 30.37 9.67 19.33
C ASP A 420 29.02 8.94 19.17
N PHE A 421 28.95 7.68 19.60
CA PHE A 421 27.68 6.96 19.60
C PHE A 421 26.67 7.54 20.58
N LYS A 422 27.13 8.07 21.73
CA LYS A 422 26.26 8.78 22.66
C LYS A 422 25.69 10.05 22.01
N ALA A 423 26.53 10.87 21.37
CA ALA A 423 26.08 12.07 20.66
C ALA A 423 25.04 11.74 19.57
N LEU A 424 25.24 10.65 18.82
CA LEU A 424 24.27 10.20 17.82
C LEU A 424 22.92 9.80 18.45
N LYS A 425 22.91 9.14 19.62
CA LYS A 425 21.66 8.84 20.34
C LYS A 425 20.99 10.11 20.86
N ASP A 426 21.78 11.04 21.40
CA ASP A 426 21.29 12.27 22.00
C ASP A 426 20.60 13.17 20.94
N LEU A 427 21.06 13.14 19.68
CA LEU A 427 20.37 13.77 18.53
C LEU A 427 18.92 13.30 18.40
N PHE A 428 18.67 11.99 18.44
CA PHE A 428 17.31 11.44 18.29
C PHE A 428 16.46 11.57 19.53
N TRP A 429 17.08 11.68 20.71
CA TRP A 429 16.38 11.98 21.95
C TRP A 429 15.93 13.45 22.01
N ALA A 430 16.73 14.36 21.44
CA ALA A 430 16.44 15.79 21.30
C ALA A 430 15.94 16.44 22.60
N ASN A 431 16.64 16.21 23.72
CA ASN A 431 16.27 16.75 25.04
C ASN A 431 14.87 16.38 25.55
N GLY A 432 14.28 15.29 25.03
CA GLY A 432 12.93 14.84 25.36
C GLY A 432 11.86 15.20 24.34
N ASP A 433 12.19 16.06 23.36
CA ASP A 433 11.27 16.46 22.29
C ASP A 433 11.28 15.48 21.10
N GLY A 434 12.21 14.52 21.09
CA GLY A 434 12.43 13.56 20.02
C GLY A 434 11.75 12.21 20.22
N LEU A 435 12.49 11.13 19.94
CA LEU A 435 12.01 9.76 20.13
C LEU A 435 12.04 9.35 21.61
N PRO A 436 11.13 8.46 22.05
CA PRO A 436 11.15 7.92 23.40
C PRO A 436 12.46 7.17 23.71
N SER A 437 13.05 7.40 24.88
CA SER A 437 14.33 6.79 25.28
C SER A 437 14.31 5.27 25.24
N GLU A 438 13.18 4.64 25.58
CA GLU A 438 13.00 3.18 25.51
C GLU A 438 13.14 2.65 24.08
N LEU A 439 12.65 3.41 23.09
CA LEU A 439 12.73 3.06 21.67
C LEU A 439 14.17 3.18 21.17
N ILE A 440 14.86 4.26 21.54
CA ILE A 440 16.27 4.48 21.22
C ILE A 440 17.12 3.36 21.83
N ASP A 441 16.89 3.04 23.09
CA ASP A 441 17.63 1.99 23.80
C ASP A 441 17.42 0.62 23.17
N LYS A 442 16.18 0.27 22.82
CA LYS A 442 15.85 -0.96 22.09
C LYS A 442 16.67 -1.08 20.80
N PHE A 443 16.66 -0.08 19.93
CA PHE A 443 17.37 -0.13 18.65
C PHE A 443 18.89 0.04 18.77
N SER A 444 19.39 0.66 19.84
CA SER A 444 20.83 0.81 20.08
C SER A 444 21.52 -0.47 20.59
N THR A 445 20.75 -1.51 20.96
CA THR A 445 21.25 -2.73 21.61
C THR A 445 22.40 -3.38 20.85
N THR A 446 22.28 -3.54 19.53
CA THR A 446 23.32 -4.16 18.71
C THR A 446 24.62 -3.35 18.78
N VAL A 447 24.55 -2.02 18.61
CA VAL A 447 25.72 -1.14 18.68
C VAL A 447 26.36 -1.22 20.06
N ARG A 448 25.58 -1.05 21.13
CA ARG A 448 26.04 -1.15 22.53
C ARG A 448 26.71 -2.48 22.84
N SER A 449 26.26 -3.57 22.24
CA SER A 449 26.86 -4.90 22.42
C SER A 449 28.20 -5.09 21.69
N VAL A 450 28.40 -4.40 20.56
CA VAL A 450 29.61 -4.50 19.72
C VAL A 450 30.72 -3.57 20.21
N LEU A 451 30.39 -2.36 20.68
CA LEU A 451 31.37 -1.36 21.14
C LEU A 451 32.42 -1.87 22.13
N PRO A 452 32.09 -2.74 23.12
CA PRO A 452 33.08 -3.30 24.05
C PRO A 452 34.23 -4.07 23.36
N LEU A 453 34.03 -4.60 22.15
CA LEU A 453 35.12 -5.22 21.38
C LEU A 453 36.23 -4.22 21.04
N PHE A 454 35.92 -2.93 20.92
CA PHE A 454 36.90 -1.89 20.64
C PHE A 454 37.80 -1.59 21.86
N ARG A 455 37.32 -1.89 23.08
CA ARG A 455 38.02 -1.72 24.36
C ARG A 455 38.89 -2.92 24.76
N ALA A 456 38.57 -4.10 24.26
CA ALA A 456 39.31 -5.33 24.55
C ALA A 456 40.75 -5.30 24.01
N ASP A 457 41.66 -5.97 24.72
CA ASP A 457 43.03 -6.18 24.26
C ASP A 457 43.09 -7.15 23.06
N THR A 458 44.12 -7.01 22.23
CA THR A 458 44.23 -7.78 20.98
C THR A 458 44.29 -9.29 21.20
N GLU A 459 45.01 -9.75 22.23
CA GLU A 459 45.15 -11.20 22.51
C GLU A 459 43.82 -11.80 22.96
N SER A 460 43.08 -11.10 23.83
CA SER A 460 41.71 -11.47 24.22
C SER A 460 40.76 -11.51 23.02
N LEU A 461 40.85 -10.55 22.09
CA LEU A 461 40.06 -10.57 20.86
C LEU A 461 40.39 -11.76 19.96
N ILE A 462 41.68 -12.10 19.81
CA ILE A 462 42.12 -13.28 19.05
C ILE A 462 41.58 -14.56 19.69
N GLU A 463 41.65 -14.68 21.01
CA GLU A 463 41.16 -15.86 21.71
C GLU A 463 39.63 -15.98 21.64
N ARG A 464 38.93 -14.85 21.79
CA ARG A 464 37.47 -14.79 21.59
C ARG A 464 37.09 -15.17 20.17
N PHE A 465 37.84 -14.73 19.15
CA PHE A 465 37.63 -15.13 17.76
C PHE A 465 37.81 -16.63 17.57
N ARG A 466 38.88 -17.22 18.12
CA ARG A 466 39.11 -18.68 18.06
C ARG A 466 37.97 -19.47 18.69
N ARG A 467 37.53 -19.06 19.88
CA ARG A 467 36.42 -19.69 20.60
C ARG A 467 35.13 -19.61 19.80
N ALA A 468 34.74 -18.43 19.35
CA ALA A 468 33.53 -18.23 18.55
C ALA A 468 33.57 -19.03 17.25
N THR A 469 34.74 -19.13 16.60
CA THR A 469 34.94 -19.94 15.39
C THR A 469 34.81 -21.44 15.70
N LEU A 470 35.36 -21.93 16.80
CA LEU A 470 35.18 -23.32 17.23
C LEU A 470 33.72 -23.65 17.55
N GLU A 471 33.02 -22.75 18.25
CA GLU A 471 31.60 -22.94 18.58
C GLU A 471 30.73 -22.98 17.32
N THR A 472 31.07 -22.19 16.30
CA THR A 472 30.29 -22.09 15.05
C THR A 472 30.60 -23.22 14.06
N TYR A 473 31.86 -23.62 13.90
CA TYR A 473 32.31 -24.57 12.86
C TYR A 473 32.79 -25.93 13.40
N GLY A 474 32.74 -26.13 14.73
CA GLY A 474 33.11 -27.37 15.40
C GLY A 474 34.59 -27.75 15.28
N SER A 475 34.87 -29.04 15.46
CA SER A 475 36.24 -29.60 15.49
C SER A 475 37.06 -29.37 14.22
N SER A 476 36.41 -29.09 13.09
CA SER A 476 37.05 -28.79 11.80
C SER A 476 37.91 -27.51 11.84
N ALA A 477 37.59 -26.57 12.74
CA ALA A 477 38.32 -25.30 12.91
C ALA A 477 39.57 -25.41 13.82
N ARG A 478 39.85 -26.57 14.42
CA ARG A 478 41.01 -26.75 15.32
C ARG A 478 42.35 -26.77 14.59
N SER A 479 42.39 -27.25 13.34
CA SER A 479 43.62 -27.36 12.55
C SER A 479 43.87 -26.13 11.66
N LYS A 480 42.80 -25.53 11.11
CA LYS A 480 42.85 -24.31 10.29
C LYS A 480 41.58 -23.49 10.51
N LEU A 481 41.73 -22.23 10.91
CA LEU A 481 40.58 -21.34 11.10
C LEU A 481 39.97 -20.98 9.73
N PRO A 482 38.68 -21.26 9.49
CA PRO A 482 38.00 -20.85 8.27
C PRO A 482 37.79 -19.33 8.24
N LEU A 483 37.69 -18.75 7.04
CA LEU A 483 37.26 -17.37 6.88
C LEU A 483 35.73 -17.33 7.07
N PRO A 484 35.20 -16.65 8.10
CA PRO A 484 33.76 -16.63 8.35
C PRO A 484 33.04 -15.85 7.24
N PRO A 485 31.86 -16.33 6.76
CA PRO A 485 31.06 -15.63 5.78
C PRO A 485 30.52 -14.33 6.38
N THR A 486 30.24 -13.34 5.54
CA THR A 486 29.58 -12.12 6.02
C THR A 486 28.08 -12.36 6.05
N THR A 487 27.51 -12.46 7.25
CA THR A 487 26.08 -12.72 7.48
C THR A 487 25.21 -11.46 7.42
N GLY A 488 25.83 -10.28 7.46
CA GLY A 488 25.12 -8.99 7.54
C GLY A 488 24.46 -8.73 8.90
N GLN A 489 24.67 -9.61 9.89
CA GLN A 489 24.25 -9.44 11.27
C GLN A 489 25.47 -9.23 12.15
N TRP A 490 25.45 -8.17 12.96
CA TRP A 490 26.55 -7.84 13.84
C TRP A 490 26.26 -8.33 15.25
N SER A 491 27.21 -9.03 15.85
CA SER A 491 27.11 -9.50 17.24
C SER A 491 28.51 -9.67 17.84
N PRO A 492 28.69 -9.39 19.14
CA PRO A 492 29.98 -9.57 19.79
C PRO A 492 30.40 -11.04 19.95
N THR A 493 29.52 -11.99 19.67
CA THR A 493 29.82 -13.44 19.65
C THR A 493 29.98 -13.99 18.24
N GLU A 494 29.71 -13.19 17.22
CA GLU A 494 29.73 -13.63 15.83
C GLU A 494 31.17 -13.53 15.26
N PRO A 495 31.72 -14.61 14.66
CA PRO A 495 33.12 -14.63 14.23
C PRO A 495 33.51 -13.55 13.21
N ASN A 496 32.64 -13.22 12.24
CA ASN A 496 32.93 -12.20 11.22
C ASN A 496 33.04 -10.80 11.84
N THR A 497 32.21 -10.48 12.83
CA THR A 497 32.24 -9.22 13.58
C THR A 497 33.56 -9.07 14.32
N ILE A 498 33.99 -10.09 15.06
CA ILE A 498 35.28 -10.05 15.79
C ILE A 498 36.45 -9.97 14.79
N LEU A 499 36.39 -10.72 13.68
CA LEU A 499 37.39 -10.65 12.61
C LEU A 499 37.51 -9.24 12.02
N ARG A 500 36.38 -8.57 11.79
CA ARG A 500 36.31 -7.20 11.28
C ARG A 500 36.92 -6.18 12.24
N VAL A 501 36.67 -6.33 13.55
CA VAL A 501 37.36 -5.53 14.58
C VAL A 501 38.87 -5.76 14.57
N LEU A 502 39.33 -7.01 14.38
CA LEU A 502 40.76 -7.32 14.24
C LEU A 502 41.35 -6.71 12.96
N CYS A 503 40.60 -6.69 11.86
CA CYS A 503 41.03 -6.13 10.57
C CYS A 503 41.34 -4.63 10.67
N SER A 504 40.50 -3.88 11.39
CA SER A 504 40.66 -2.45 11.63
C SER A 504 41.50 -2.12 12.88
N ARG A 505 41.98 -3.13 13.63
CA ARG A 505 42.82 -2.93 14.82
C ARG A 505 44.23 -2.47 14.42
N ASN A 506 44.62 -1.28 14.86
CA ASN A 506 45.96 -0.73 14.66
C ASN A 506 46.95 -1.28 15.70
N ASP A 507 47.24 -2.58 15.63
CA ASP A 507 48.12 -3.29 16.55
C ASP A 507 48.98 -4.36 15.85
N GLU A 508 50.19 -4.58 16.35
CA GLU A 508 51.14 -5.53 15.75
C GLU A 508 50.71 -6.99 15.89
N ALA A 509 50.12 -7.38 17.01
CA ALA A 509 49.63 -8.74 17.21
C ALA A 509 48.47 -9.04 16.24
N ALA A 510 47.53 -8.10 16.08
CA ALA A 510 46.40 -8.25 15.16
C ALA A 510 46.88 -8.41 13.71
N SER A 511 47.78 -7.53 13.25
CA SER A 511 48.28 -7.56 11.87
C SER A 511 49.11 -8.82 11.58
N LYS A 512 49.90 -9.32 12.56
CA LYS A 512 50.62 -10.60 12.44
C LYS A 512 49.67 -11.79 12.40
N PHE A 513 48.67 -11.82 13.27
CA PHE A 513 47.65 -12.86 13.31
C PHE A 513 46.90 -12.98 11.97
N LEU A 514 46.37 -11.86 11.45
CA LEU A 514 45.62 -11.85 10.19
C LEU A 514 46.48 -12.27 8.99
N LYS A 515 47.76 -11.87 8.96
CA LYS A 515 48.70 -12.31 7.93
C LYS A 515 48.94 -13.82 7.99
N LYS A 516 49.19 -14.37 9.19
CA LYS A 516 49.53 -15.78 9.38
C LYS A 516 48.34 -16.70 9.12
N THR A 517 47.15 -16.30 9.56
CA THR A 517 45.95 -17.15 9.52
C THR A 517 45.25 -17.11 8.15
N PHE A 518 45.15 -15.93 7.54
CA PHE A 518 44.31 -15.71 6.35
C PHE A 518 45.04 -15.08 5.17
N ASN A 519 46.33 -14.74 5.33
CA ASN A 519 47.13 -14.04 4.32
C ASN A 519 46.50 -12.72 3.82
N LEU A 520 45.82 -11.97 4.70
CA LEU A 520 45.14 -10.73 4.31
C LEU A 520 46.14 -9.63 3.87
N PRO A 521 45.83 -8.90 2.78
CA PRO A 521 46.66 -7.82 2.30
C PRO A 521 46.52 -6.56 3.17
N LYS A 522 47.50 -5.65 3.06
CA LYS A 522 47.49 -4.34 3.74
C LYS A 522 46.75 -3.24 2.97
N LYS A 523 46.50 -3.47 1.69
CA LYS A 523 45.84 -2.57 0.75
C LYS A 523 44.89 -3.41 -0.10
N LEU A 524 43.80 -2.79 -0.55
CA LEU A 524 42.88 -3.37 -1.52
C LEU A 524 43.46 -3.25 -2.93
#